data_AF-A0A8D8I9J0-F1
#
_entry.id   AF-A0A8D8I9J0-F1
#
_cell.length_a   1.000
_cell.length_b   1.000
_cell.length_c   1.000
_cell.angle_alpha   90.00
_cell.angle_beta   90.00
_cell.angle_gamma   90.00
#
_symmetry.space_group_name_H-M   'P 1'
#
loop_
_entity.id
_entity.type
_entity.pdbx_description
1 polymer ?
#
loop_
_entity_poly.entity_id
_entity_poly.type
_entity_poly.pdbx_seq_one_letter_code
_entity_poly.pdbx_strand_id
1 'polypeptide(L)'
;GALDKDTGVRPVYLHAMAAISEIVVPNSVLKNETLARSGEDHYAERFRHLGSRGPNTQSSSHVFDEKTGVLFYAEVNRNAIGCWNNAQEFHAENHGIVHLDNENMIYPADLTIDNDSVL
;
A
#
# COMPACT_ATOMS: atom_id res chain seq x y z
N GLY A 1 -1.99 6.92 2.19
CA GLY A 1 -0.94 7.91 1.90
C GLY A 1 -1.24 9.24 2.57
N ALA A 2 -0.35 10.22 2.40
CA ALA A 2 -0.42 11.52 3.08
C ALA A 2 -1.68 12.32 2.69
N LEU A 3 -2.22 13.10 3.64
CA LEU A 3 -3.32 14.04 3.37
C LEU A 3 -2.80 15.28 2.66
N ASP A 4 -3.37 15.59 1.50
CA ASP A 4 -3.34 16.94 0.97
C ASP A 4 -4.27 17.83 1.81
N LYS A 5 -3.71 18.83 2.50
CA LYS A 5 -4.45 19.70 3.43
C LYS A 5 -5.36 20.70 2.72
N ASP A 6 -5.05 21.05 1.47
CA ASP A 6 -5.82 22.04 0.71
C ASP A 6 -7.06 21.39 0.10
N THR A 7 -6.91 20.17 -0.41
CA THR A 7 -8.00 19.44 -1.07
C THR A 7 -8.74 18.46 -0.15
N GLY A 8 -8.14 18.08 0.99
CA GLY A 8 -8.66 17.02 1.87
C GLY A 8 -8.59 15.61 1.24
N VAL A 9 -7.88 15.48 0.12
CA VAL A 9 -7.74 14.22 -0.61
C VAL A 9 -6.50 13.48 -0.15
N ARG A 10 -6.57 12.16 -0.10
CA ARG A 10 -5.39 11.30 0.09
C ARG A 10 -5.44 10.09 -0.82
N PRO A 11 -4.28 9.59 -1.28
CA PRO A 11 -4.22 8.31 -1.96
C PRO A 11 -4.48 7.18 -0.97
N VAL A 12 -5.31 6.24 -1.39
CA VAL A 12 -5.54 4.94 -0.76
C VAL A 12 -4.83 3.90 -1.63
N TYR A 13 -3.95 3.13 -1.01
CA TYR A 13 -3.25 2.01 -1.66
C TYR A 13 -4.06 0.74 -1.42
N LEU A 14 -4.08 -0.15 -2.40
CA LEU A 14 -4.86 -1.39 -2.39
C LEU A 14 -4.08 -2.48 -3.11
N HIS A 15 -4.12 -3.70 -2.59
CA HIS A 15 -3.61 -4.88 -3.28
C HIS A 15 -4.53 -6.08 -3.06
N ALA A 16 -4.51 -7.02 -3.99
CA ALA A 16 -4.98 -8.37 -3.71
C ALA A 16 -3.89 -9.12 -2.94
N MET A 17 -4.26 -9.98 -1.98
CA MET A 17 -3.30 -10.70 -1.16
C MET A 17 -2.30 -11.53 -2.00
N ALA A 18 -2.77 -12.14 -3.09
CA ALA A 18 -1.95 -12.93 -4.00
C ALA A 18 -1.14 -12.10 -5.01
N ALA A 19 -1.29 -10.77 -5.03
CA ALA A 19 -0.63 -9.88 -5.97
C ALA A 19 0.69 -9.34 -5.41
N ILE A 20 1.64 -9.14 -6.31
CA ILE A 20 2.90 -8.44 -6.03
C ILE A 20 2.82 -6.94 -6.33
N SER A 21 1.69 -6.47 -6.84
CA SER A 21 1.46 -5.10 -7.27
C SER A 21 0.54 -4.33 -6.34
N GLU A 22 0.63 -3.01 -6.43
CA GLU A 22 -0.26 -2.07 -5.74
C GLU A 22 -1.13 -1.30 -6.76
N ILE A 23 -2.31 -0.93 -6.31
CA ILE A 23 -3.26 -0.06 -6.98
C ILE A 23 -3.42 1.18 -6.11
N VAL A 24 -3.57 2.35 -6.73
CA VAL A 24 -3.82 3.61 -6.01
C VAL A 24 -5.08 4.28 -6.52
N VAL A 25 -5.87 4.81 -5.57
CA VAL A 25 -7.09 5.55 -5.83
C VAL A 25 -7.22 6.72 -4.85
N PRO A 26 -7.67 7.92 -5.29
CA PRO A 26 -8.00 8.99 -4.35
C PRO A 26 -9.16 8.61 -3.43
N ASN A 27 -9.08 8.92 -2.14
CA ASN A 27 -10.16 8.66 -1.19
C ASN A 27 -11.49 9.35 -1.58
N SER A 28 -11.44 10.45 -2.33
CA SER A 28 -12.62 11.16 -2.84
C SER A 28 -13.42 10.32 -3.84
N VAL A 29 -12.76 9.45 -4.62
CA VAL A 29 -13.42 8.49 -5.52
C VAL A 29 -14.20 7.46 -4.71
N LEU A 30 -13.58 6.89 -3.67
CA LEU A 30 -14.19 5.89 -2.80
C LEU A 30 -15.39 6.44 -1.99
N LYS A 31 -15.40 7.75 -1.73
CA LYS A 31 -16.49 8.45 -1.02
C LYS A 31 -17.62 8.91 -1.94
N ASN A 32 -17.49 8.78 -3.26
CA ASN A 32 -18.47 9.28 -4.23
C ASN A 32 -19.44 8.17 -4.66
N GLU A 33 -20.61 8.12 -4.02
CA GLU A 33 -21.65 7.12 -4.31
C GLU A 33 -22.19 7.20 -5.74
N THR A 34 -22.39 8.40 -6.28
CA THR A 34 -22.89 8.58 -7.66
C THR A 34 -21.93 7.97 -8.67
N LEU A 35 -20.63 8.21 -8.49
CA LEU A 35 -19.58 7.64 -9.34
C LEU A 35 -19.53 6.12 -9.20
N ALA A 36 -19.65 5.57 -7.99
CA ALA A 36 -19.68 4.13 -7.76
C ALA A 36 -20.87 3.42 -8.46
N ARG A 37 -21.97 4.14 -8.69
CA ARG A 37 -23.16 3.63 -9.40
C ARG A 37 -23.12 3.87 -10.92
N SER A 38 -22.13 4.58 -11.44
CA SER A 38 -22.06 4.98 -12.85
C SER A 38 -21.70 3.84 -13.83
N GLY A 39 -21.46 2.63 -13.33
CA GLY A 39 -21.06 1.45 -14.10
C GLY A 39 -19.58 1.13 -13.92
N GLU A 40 -19.19 -0.10 -14.28
CA GLU A 40 -17.85 -0.63 -14.04
C GLU A 40 -16.77 0.19 -14.76
N ASP A 41 -16.99 0.55 -16.03
CA ASP A 41 -16.00 1.24 -16.86
C ASP A 41 -15.58 2.61 -16.27
N HIS A 42 -16.54 3.41 -15.81
CA HIS A 42 -16.28 4.76 -15.28
C HIS A 42 -15.73 4.78 -13.86
N TYR A 43 -16.04 3.75 -13.06
CA TYR A 43 -15.49 3.63 -11.72
C TYR A 43 -14.09 3.02 -11.75
N ALA A 44 -13.90 1.95 -12.52
CA ALA A 44 -12.65 1.21 -12.61
C ALA A 44 -11.49 2.06 -13.18
N GLU A 45 -11.76 2.96 -14.13
CA GLU A 45 -10.73 3.86 -14.69
C GLU A 45 -10.05 4.77 -13.66
N ARG A 46 -10.65 4.95 -12.47
CA ARG A 46 -10.10 5.77 -11.39
C ARG A 46 -9.10 5.03 -10.52
N PHE A 47 -9.06 3.70 -10.63
CA PHE A 47 -8.09 2.84 -9.97
C PHE A 47 -6.88 2.70 -10.87
N ARG A 48 -5.75 3.27 -10.45
CA ARG A 48 -4.53 3.23 -11.25
C ARG A 48 -3.62 2.15 -10.72
N HIS A 49 -3.17 1.27 -11.61
CA HIS A 49 -2.08 0.34 -11.31
C HIS A 49 -0.81 1.16 -11.02
N LEU A 50 -0.24 0.99 -9.83
CA LEU A 50 0.92 1.76 -9.39
C LEU A 50 2.22 1.10 -9.85
N GLY A 51 2.27 -0.23 -9.82
CA GLY A 51 3.40 -1.03 -10.29
C GLY A 51 3.57 -2.31 -9.48
N SER A 52 4.67 -3.02 -9.71
CA SER A 52 5.04 -4.25 -9.00
C SER A 52 6.13 -3.98 -7.97
N ARG A 53 6.01 -4.61 -6.78
CA ARG A 53 7.00 -4.58 -5.70
C ARG A 53 8.18 -5.54 -5.93
N GLY A 54 7.99 -6.52 -6.82
CA GLY A 54 9.01 -7.52 -7.17
C GLY A 54 8.57 -8.97 -6.92
N PRO A 55 9.44 -9.95 -7.19
CA PRO A 55 9.11 -11.36 -6.98
C PRO A 55 8.88 -11.71 -5.49
N ASN A 56 7.92 -12.59 -5.22
CA ASN A 56 7.60 -13.11 -3.88
C ASN A 56 7.15 -12.06 -2.85
N THR A 57 6.69 -10.88 -3.27
CA THR A 57 6.25 -9.79 -2.39
C THR A 57 4.72 -9.77 -2.21
N GLN A 58 4.06 -10.93 -2.23
CA GLN A 58 2.65 -11.04 -1.86
C GLN A 58 2.47 -10.54 -0.43
N SER A 59 1.40 -9.79 -0.19
CA SER A 59 1.23 -9.08 1.07
C SER A 59 -0.16 -9.30 1.66
N SER A 60 -0.21 -9.54 2.96
CA SER A 60 -1.45 -9.74 3.74
C SER A 60 -2.06 -8.41 4.18
N SER A 61 -1.22 -7.42 4.46
CA SER A 61 -1.59 -6.10 4.95
C SER A 61 -0.50 -5.09 4.62
N HIS A 62 -0.88 -3.80 4.62
CA HIS A 62 0.08 -2.71 4.55
C HIS A 62 -0.37 -1.55 5.43
N VAL A 63 0.58 -0.70 5.81
CA VAL A 63 0.30 0.48 6.62
C VAL A 63 1.18 1.62 6.16
N PHE A 64 0.59 2.81 6.05
CA PHE A 64 1.27 4.01 5.59
C PHE A 64 1.58 4.90 6.78
N ASP A 65 2.86 5.21 6.99
CA ASP A 65 3.28 6.23 7.95
C ASP A 65 3.29 7.60 7.30
N GLU A 66 2.41 8.48 7.78
CA GLU A 66 2.30 9.84 7.26
C GLU A 66 3.49 10.72 7.60
N LYS A 67 4.21 10.43 8.69
CA LYS A 67 5.35 11.26 9.09
C LYS A 67 6.56 11.03 8.19
N THR A 68 6.85 9.76 7.87
CA THR A 68 8.00 9.40 7.04
C THR A 68 7.66 9.30 5.56
N GLY A 69 6.38 9.15 5.20
CA GLY A 69 5.95 8.91 3.83
C GLY A 69 6.18 7.46 3.37
N VAL A 70 6.45 6.54 4.30
CA VAL A 70 6.77 5.14 3.99
C VAL A 70 5.51 4.27 4.06
N LEU A 71 5.31 3.46 3.03
CA LEU A 71 4.36 2.35 3.01
C LEU A 71 5.09 1.07 3.40
N PHE A 72 4.64 0.41 4.46
CA PHE A 72 5.17 -0.87 4.92
C PHE A 72 4.23 -2.01 4.52
N TYR A 73 4.79 -3.18 4.21
CA TYR A 73 4.07 -4.35 3.72
C TYR A 73 4.39 -5.56 4.57
N ALA A 74 3.39 -6.32 5.01
CA ALA A 74 3.60 -7.65 5.57
C ALA A 74 3.75 -8.66 4.42
N GLU A 75 4.97 -9.08 4.10
CA GLU A 75 5.29 -9.94 2.95
C GLU A 75 5.29 -11.42 3.34
N VAL A 76 4.20 -12.11 3.01
CA VAL A 76 3.94 -13.48 3.50
C VAL A 76 4.92 -14.51 2.97
N ASN A 77 5.35 -14.38 1.71
CA ASN A 77 6.24 -15.36 1.08
C ASN A 77 7.72 -15.14 1.43
N ARG A 78 8.04 -13.98 2.00
CA ARG A 78 9.42 -13.61 2.40
C ARG A 78 9.64 -13.64 3.90
N ASN A 79 8.58 -13.85 4.69
CA ASN A 79 8.61 -13.74 6.16
C ASN A 79 9.24 -12.40 6.59
N ALA A 80 8.80 -11.33 5.95
CA ALA A 80 9.46 -10.03 6.01
C ALA A 80 8.48 -8.87 6.08
N ILE A 81 8.98 -7.74 6.58
CA ILE A 81 8.35 -6.43 6.47
C ILE A 81 9.06 -5.66 5.35
N GLY A 82 8.39 -5.51 4.21
CA GLY A 82 8.85 -4.68 3.10
C GLY A 82 8.54 -3.20 3.34
N CYS A 83 9.21 -2.31 2.61
CA CYS A 83 8.92 -0.88 2.66
C CYS A 83 9.13 -0.19 1.31
N TRP A 84 8.45 0.94 1.12
CA TRP A 84 8.63 1.85 0.00
C TRP A 84 8.38 3.30 0.43
N ASN A 85 9.25 4.22 0.03
CA ASN A 85 9.08 5.65 0.26
C ASN A 85 8.30 6.28 -0.90
N ASN A 86 7.18 6.96 -0.60
CA ASN A 86 6.30 7.52 -1.61
C ASN A 86 6.89 8.69 -2.43
N ALA A 87 8.07 9.18 -2.06
CA ALA A 87 8.85 10.14 -2.85
C ALA A 87 9.69 9.46 -3.96
N GLN A 88 9.77 8.13 -3.99
CA GLN A 88 10.45 7.34 -5.02
C GLN A 88 9.46 6.80 -6.04
N GLU A 89 9.92 6.53 -7.25
CA GLU A 89 9.10 5.85 -8.24
C GLU A 89 8.75 4.42 -7.79
N PHE A 90 7.58 3.92 -8.17
CA PHE A 90 7.11 2.59 -7.76
C PHE A 90 7.69 1.49 -8.66
N HIS A 91 8.97 1.23 -8.46
CA HIS A 91 9.72 0.16 -9.12
C HIS A 91 10.27 -0.82 -8.09
N ALA A 92 10.46 -2.08 -8.49
CA ALA A 92 10.90 -3.15 -7.57
C ALA A 92 12.25 -2.82 -6.91
N GLU A 93 13.11 -2.09 -7.61
CA GLU A 93 14.43 -1.64 -7.15
C GLU A 93 14.35 -0.59 -6.03
N ASN A 94 13.23 0.13 -5.92
CA ASN A 94 12.99 1.15 -4.90
C ASN A 94 12.29 0.60 -3.65
N HIS A 95 12.16 -0.73 -3.54
CA HIS A 95 11.58 -1.40 -2.39
C HIS A 95 12.67 -2.00 -1.51
N GLY A 96 12.52 -1.82 -0.19
CA GLY A 96 13.44 -2.34 0.82
C GLY A 96 12.78 -3.41 1.70
N ILE A 97 13.59 -4.06 2.53
CA ILE A 97 13.13 -4.84 3.68
C ILE A 97 13.64 -4.16 4.95
N VAL A 98 12.75 -3.94 5.92
CA VAL A 98 13.13 -3.41 7.24
C VAL A 98 13.26 -4.50 8.29
N HIS A 99 12.62 -5.65 8.10
CA HIS A 99 12.74 -6.80 8.98
C HIS A 99 12.52 -8.11 8.20
N LEU A 100 13.29 -9.15 8.50
CA LEU A 100 13.17 -10.48 7.93
C LEU A 100 13.52 -11.51 8.99
N ASP A 101 12.61 -12.44 9.25
CA ASP A 101 12.83 -13.53 10.21
C ASP A 101 12.06 -14.79 9.77
N ASN A 102 12.79 -15.80 9.30
CA ASN A 102 12.21 -17.06 8.82
C ASN A 102 11.82 -18.04 9.94
N GLU A 103 12.13 -17.73 11.19
CA GLU A 103 11.79 -18.57 12.34
C GLU A 103 10.60 -17.98 13.11
N ASN A 104 10.64 -16.67 13.41
CA ASN A 104 9.64 -16.03 14.27
C ASN A 104 8.61 -15.19 13.53
N MET A 105 8.88 -14.77 12.28
CA MET A 105 7.96 -13.97 11.46
C MET A 105 7.38 -14.80 10.31
N ILE A 106 6.99 -16.04 10.61
CA ILE A 106 6.31 -16.89 9.64
C ILE A 106 4.90 -16.31 9.41
N TYR A 107 4.61 -15.97 8.16
CA TYR A 107 3.30 -15.44 7.75
C TYR A 107 2.90 -14.16 8.52
N PRO A 108 3.59 -13.02 8.32
CA PRO A 108 3.14 -11.75 8.89
C PRO A 108 1.73 -11.44 8.39
N ALA A 109 0.79 -11.19 9.30
CA ALA A 109 -0.62 -11.09 8.99
C ALA A 109 -1.15 -9.65 8.97
N ASP A 110 -0.70 -8.82 9.93
CA ASP A 110 -1.16 -7.45 10.08
C ASP A 110 -0.01 -6.52 10.49
N LEU A 111 -0.15 -5.23 10.18
CA LEU A 111 0.78 -4.17 10.57
C LEU A 111 0.00 -2.97 11.10
N THR A 112 0.48 -2.40 12.20
CA THR A 112 -0.04 -1.17 12.78
C THR A 112 1.10 -0.22 13.04
N ILE A 113 0.87 1.08 12.88
CA ILE A 113 1.84 2.11 13.24
C ILE A 113 1.20 3.00 14.29
N ASP A 114 1.93 3.26 15.37
CA ASP A 114 1.46 4.15 16.42
C ASP A 114 1.65 5.64 16.06
N ASN A 115 1.17 6.52 16.94
CA ASN A 115 1.26 7.96 16.71
C ASN A 115 2.69 8.50 16.75
N ASP A 116 3.68 7.72 17.21
CA ASP A 116 5.10 8.07 17.26
C ASP A 116 5.88 7.48 16.08
N SER A 117 5.18 6.87 15.12
CA SER A 117 5.75 6.21 13.94
C SER A 117 6.60 4.98 14.31
N VAL A 118 6.23 4.30 15.40
CA VAL A 118 6.75 2.98 15.72
C VAL A 118 5.87 1.94 15.03
N LEU A 119 6.52 1.09 14.22
CA LEU A 119 5.93 -0.07 13.56
C LEU A 119 5.96 -1.30 14.48
#